data_AF-K9EJP0-F1
#
_entry.id   AF-K9EJP0-F1
#
_cell.length_a   1.000
_cell.length_b   1.000
_cell.length_c   1.000
_cell.angle_alpha   90.00
_cell.angle_beta   90.00
_cell.angle_gamma   90.00
#
_symmetry.space_group_name_H-M   'P 1'
#
loop_
_entity.id
_entity.type
_entity.pdbx_description
1 polymer ?
#
loop_
_entity_poly.entity_id
_entity_poly.type
_entity_poly.pdbx_seq_one_letter_code
_entity_poly.pdbx_strand_id
1 'polypeptide(L)'
;MSILMQGVTYNTMMALVAGAIMVMVPLFVRAASRPNRRTVAGWGYMFIGLGAFLGIAGIHMMLTWPLAQIDGAFCCAVDNITFGEPAAFFGILTFIAGSAIVHAERAADRGDREFDLVATLRPILYVGAIGGIGLVFFGIAGMHFGMWRPPDTEPIARLLAGSLMEPLLMMMLYMGTGVAAMLSPFAPENKHVARVATLITWGCGVLWCFLSFTVFYSHVGFFPPAG
;
A
#
# COMPACT_ATOMS: atom_id res chain seq x y z
N MET A 1 15.47 -2.67 -23.54
CA MET A 1 14.88 -1.72 -22.57
C MET A 1 15.75 -1.81 -21.32
N SER A 2 16.41 -0.73 -20.90
CA SER A 2 17.34 -0.81 -19.76
C SER A 2 16.58 -1.18 -18.49
N ILE A 3 17.22 -1.91 -17.58
CA ILE A 3 16.68 -2.36 -16.29
C ILE A 3 16.12 -1.18 -15.45
N LEU A 4 16.71 0.00 -15.61
CA LEU A 4 16.23 1.28 -15.07
C LEU A 4 14.78 1.59 -15.46
N MET A 5 14.38 1.32 -16.71
CA MET A 5 13.02 1.60 -17.22
C MET A 5 11.97 0.65 -16.64
N GLN A 6 12.36 -0.57 -16.24
CA GLN A 6 11.47 -1.53 -15.59
C GLN A 6 11.25 -1.19 -14.11
N GLY A 7 12.30 -0.88 -13.34
CA GLY A 7 12.15 -0.53 -11.91
C GLY A 7 11.22 0.67 -11.68
N VAL A 8 11.32 1.67 -12.55
CA VAL A 8 10.49 2.88 -12.60
C VAL A 8 9.01 2.55 -12.87
N THR A 9 8.66 1.50 -13.59
CA THR A 9 7.23 1.22 -13.91
C THR A 9 6.48 0.42 -12.84
N TYR A 10 7.17 -0.39 -12.03
CA TYR A 10 6.52 -1.21 -10.99
C TYR A 10 6.11 -0.39 -9.76
N ASN A 11 7.00 0.45 -9.25
CA ASN A 11 6.80 1.15 -7.98
C ASN A 11 5.61 2.14 -8.02
N THR A 12 5.36 2.81 -9.15
CA THR A 12 4.26 3.77 -9.30
C THR A 12 2.89 3.11 -9.17
N MET A 13 2.69 2.01 -9.88
CA MET A 13 1.42 1.28 -9.83
C MET A 13 1.21 0.59 -8.50
N MET A 14 2.28 0.05 -7.89
CA MET A 14 2.20 -0.54 -6.56
C MET A 14 1.83 0.50 -5.51
N ALA A 15 2.44 1.69 -5.54
CA ALA A 15 2.08 2.81 -4.66
C ALA A 15 0.63 3.27 -4.88
N LEU A 16 0.18 3.36 -6.14
CA LEU A 16 -1.19 3.76 -6.46
C LEU A 16 -2.20 2.76 -5.90
N VAL A 17 -1.96 1.47 -6.13
CA VAL A 17 -2.86 0.40 -5.68
C VAL A 17 -2.86 0.31 -4.15
N ALA A 18 -1.70 0.45 -3.49
CA ALA A 18 -1.64 0.53 -2.04
C ALA A 18 -2.47 1.70 -1.50
N GLY A 19 -2.31 2.90 -2.08
CA GLY A 19 -3.12 4.07 -1.74
C GLY A 19 -4.61 3.87 -1.96
N ALA A 20 -4.99 3.27 -3.10
CA ALA A 20 -6.39 2.97 -3.43
C ALA A 20 -7.01 2.00 -2.42
N ILE A 21 -6.31 0.91 -2.05
CA ILE A 21 -6.77 -0.01 -1.01
C ILE A 21 -7.01 0.75 0.29
N MET A 22 -6.04 1.57 0.73
CA MET A 22 -6.14 2.35 1.97
C MET A 22 -7.31 3.33 1.96
N VAL A 23 -7.59 4.01 0.84
CA VAL A 23 -8.76 4.88 0.71
C VAL A 23 -10.07 4.09 0.76
N MET A 24 -10.10 2.88 0.18
CA MET A 24 -11.30 2.05 0.13
C MET A 24 -11.64 1.39 1.46
N VAL A 25 -10.67 1.05 2.31
CA VAL A 25 -10.89 0.45 3.64
C VAL A 25 -11.89 1.22 4.51
N PRO A 26 -11.74 2.53 4.78
CA PRO A 26 -12.70 3.27 5.61
C PRO A 26 -14.06 3.43 4.93
N LEU A 27 -14.12 3.49 3.60
CA LEU A 27 -15.38 3.52 2.86
C LEU A 27 -16.13 2.18 2.97
N PHE A 28 -15.39 1.07 2.86
CA PHE A 28 -15.90 -0.28 3.08
C PHE A 28 -16.44 -0.44 4.50
N VAL A 29 -15.65 -0.10 5.53
CA VAL A 29 -16.08 -0.19 6.93
C VAL A 29 -17.35 0.60 7.17
N ARG A 30 -17.44 1.83 6.62
CA ARG A 30 -18.65 2.65 6.70
C ARG A 30 -19.85 2.00 6.00
N ALA A 31 -19.65 1.36 4.85
CA ALA A 31 -20.71 0.68 4.12
C ALA A 31 -21.19 -0.59 4.85
N ALA A 32 -20.25 -1.37 5.39
CA ALA A 32 -20.50 -2.62 6.09
C ALA A 32 -21.10 -2.43 7.49
N SER A 33 -20.88 -1.30 8.13
CA SER A 33 -21.39 -1.02 9.49
C SER A 33 -22.83 -0.48 9.53
N ARG A 34 -23.52 -0.37 8.38
CA ARG A 34 -24.89 0.17 8.34
C ARG A 34 -25.92 -0.88 8.79
N PRO A 35 -26.94 -0.51 9.59
CA PRO A 35 -27.98 -1.45 10.06
C PRO A 35 -28.77 -2.15 8.94
N ASN A 36 -28.94 -1.48 7.80
CA ASN A 36 -29.54 -2.03 6.58
C ASN A 36 -28.53 -1.99 5.43
N ARG A 37 -27.33 -2.53 5.68
CA ARG A 37 -26.28 -2.56 4.65
C ARG A 37 -26.77 -3.34 3.42
N ARG A 38 -26.38 -2.85 2.24
CA ARG A 38 -26.47 -3.63 1.01
C ARG A 38 -25.35 -4.70 1.00
N THR A 39 -25.40 -5.58 0.02
CA THR A 39 -24.34 -6.57 -0.16
C THR A 39 -22.97 -5.92 -0.22
N VAL A 40 -21.99 -6.52 0.47
CA VAL A 40 -20.59 -6.07 0.47
C VAL A 40 -19.70 -6.93 -0.42
N ALA A 41 -20.26 -7.90 -1.15
CA ALA A 41 -19.51 -8.77 -2.04
C ALA A 41 -18.69 -7.98 -3.08
N GLY A 42 -19.23 -6.87 -3.61
CA GLY A 42 -18.52 -5.98 -4.53
C GLY A 42 -17.23 -5.38 -3.94
N TRP A 43 -17.24 -5.03 -2.65
CA TRP A 43 -16.03 -4.61 -1.94
C TRP A 43 -15.03 -5.76 -1.81
N GLY A 44 -15.52 -6.95 -1.49
CA GLY A 44 -14.69 -8.16 -1.42
C GLY A 44 -13.96 -8.44 -2.75
N TYR A 45 -14.67 -8.42 -3.89
CA TYR A 45 -14.04 -8.60 -5.21
C TYR A 45 -13.04 -7.50 -5.57
N MET A 46 -13.31 -6.26 -5.17
CA MET A 46 -12.39 -5.15 -5.37
C MET A 46 -11.10 -5.35 -4.56
N PHE A 47 -11.19 -5.78 -3.29
CA PHE A 47 -10.01 -6.15 -2.50
C PHE A 47 -9.28 -7.38 -3.06
N ILE A 48 -9.99 -8.37 -3.60
CA ILE A 48 -9.37 -9.49 -4.32
C ILE A 48 -8.55 -8.98 -5.51
N GLY A 49 -9.14 -8.15 -6.37
CA GLY A 49 -8.47 -7.64 -7.57
C GLY A 49 -7.24 -6.78 -7.24
N LEU A 50 -7.41 -5.79 -6.36
CA LEU A 50 -6.31 -4.91 -5.95
C LEU A 50 -5.24 -5.66 -5.15
N GLY A 51 -5.64 -6.56 -4.25
CA GLY A 51 -4.72 -7.39 -3.48
C GLY A 51 -3.92 -8.35 -4.35
N ALA A 52 -4.56 -9.01 -5.32
CA ALA A 52 -3.87 -9.87 -6.28
C ALA A 52 -2.86 -9.06 -7.11
N PHE A 53 -3.26 -7.91 -7.66
CA PHE A 53 -2.35 -7.06 -8.41
C PHE A 53 -1.13 -6.67 -7.58
N LEU A 54 -1.35 -6.14 -6.37
CA LEU A 54 -0.27 -5.67 -5.51
C LEU A 54 0.62 -6.81 -5.02
N GLY A 55 0.02 -7.95 -4.67
CA GLY A 55 0.71 -9.13 -4.20
C GLY A 55 1.60 -9.74 -5.29
N ILE A 56 1.09 -9.91 -6.51
CA ILE A 56 1.84 -10.45 -7.64
C ILE A 56 2.97 -9.49 -8.03
N ALA A 57 2.69 -8.19 -8.13
CA ALA A 57 3.72 -7.19 -8.45
C ALA A 57 4.82 -7.15 -7.37
N GLY A 58 4.44 -7.21 -6.10
CA GLY A 58 5.37 -7.26 -4.98
C GLY A 58 6.22 -8.53 -4.96
N ILE A 59 5.61 -9.71 -5.13
CA ILE A 59 6.34 -10.98 -5.24
C ILE A 59 7.31 -10.93 -6.42
N HIS A 60 6.83 -10.45 -7.57
CA HIS A 60 7.67 -10.31 -8.74
C HIS A 60 8.90 -9.46 -8.43
N MET A 61 8.69 -8.24 -7.90
CA MET A 61 9.76 -7.33 -7.52
C MET A 61 10.70 -7.92 -6.47
N MET A 62 10.18 -8.62 -5.46
CA MET A 62 10.97 -9.29 -4.42
C MET A 62 11.88 -10.39 -4.99
N LEU A 63 11.37 -11.17 -5.95
CA LEU A 63 12.09 -12.33 -6.52
C LEU A 63 12.99 -11.98 -7.70
N THR A 64 12.68 -10.91 -8.44
CA THR A 64 13.41 -10.56 -9.67
C THR A 64 14.41 -9.42 -9.47
N TRP A 65 14.46 -8.80 -8.28
CA TRP A 65 15.31 -7.63 -7.99
C TRP A 65 16.28 -7.85 -6.81
N PRO A 66 17.55 -7.37 -6.87
CA PRO A 66 18.28 -6.84 -8.03
C PRO A 66 19.17 -7.96 -8.62
N LEU A 67 18.74 -8.64 -9.68
CA LEU A 67 19.66 -9.56 -10.38
C LEU A 67 20.69 -8.82 -11.26
N ALA A 68 20.59 -7.50 -11.37
CA ALA A 68 21.61 -6.63 -11.98
C ALA A 68 21.59 -5.26 -11.29
N GLN A 69 22.48 -5.05 -10.32
CA GLN A 69 22.75 -3.72 -9.78
C GLN A 69 23.30 -2.86 -10.92
N ILE A 70 22.74 -1.67 -11.10
CA ILE A 70 23.31 -0.68 -12.01
C ILE A 70 24.48 -0.05 -11.26
N ASP A 71 25.71 -0.26 -11.77
CA ASP A 71 26.90 0.35 -11.19
C ASP A 71 26.68 1.86 -11.02
N GLY A 72 26.72 2.32 -9.76
CA GLY A 72 26.60 3.73 -9.39
C GLY A 72 25.20 4.23 -8.95
N ALA A 73 24.13 3.44 -9.06
CA ALA A 73 22.78 3.87 -8.66
C ALA A 73 22.37 3.30 -7.28
N PHE A 74 22.73 4.02 -6.20
CA PHE A 74 22.38 3.61 -4.82
C PHE A 74 20.86 3.64 -4.54
N CYS A 75 20.11 4.48 -5.26
CA CYS A 75 18.66 4.64 -5.05
C CYS A 75 17.86 3.37 -5.30
N CYS A 76 18.32 2.45 -6.16
CA CYS A 76 17.57 1.27 -6.58
C CYS A 76 18.10 -0.06 -6.00
N ALA A 77 19.14 -0.03 -5.15
CA ALA A 77 19.83 -1.24 -4.69
C ALA A 77 19.00 -2.15 -3.76
N VAL A 78 17.89 -1.62 -3.24
CA VAL A 78 17.14 -2.12 -2.08
C VAL A 78 15.63 -2.09 -2.32
N ASP A 79 15.22 -1.81 -3.56
CA ASP A 79 13.83 -1.66 -3.98
C ASP A 79 13.01 -2.95 -3.78
N ASN A 80 13.66 -4.11 -3.90
CA ASN A 80 13.06 -5.41 -3.59
C ASN A 80 12.57 -5.51 -2.15
N ILE A 81 13.34 -4.96 -1.21
CA ILE A 81 13.04 -4.98 0.22
C ILE A 81 12.10 -3.84 0.58
N THR A 82 12.36 -2.62 0.13
CA THR A 82 11.56 -1.45 0.53
C THR A 82 10.20 -1.38 -0.14
N PHE A 83 10.06 -1.86 -1.38
CA PHE A 83 8.79 -1.83 -2.10
C PHE A 83 8.22 -3.23 -2.32
N GLY A 84 9.06 -4.19 -2.74
CA GLY A 84 8.63 -5.55 -3.08
C GLY A 84 8.02 -6.31 -1.90
N GLU A 85 8.76 -6.44 -0.79
CA GLU A 85 8.31 -7.17 0.41
C GLU A 85 7.03 -6.57 1.02
N PRO A 86 6.95 -5.26 1.32
CA PRO A 86 5.71 -4.61 1.77
C PRO A 86 4.51 -4.83 0.86
N ALA A 87 4.69 -4.67 -0.45
CA ALA A 87 3.59 -4.80 -1.40
C ALA A 87 3.14 -6.25 -1.54
N ALA A 88 4.07 -7.22 -1.55
CA ALA A 88 3.77 -8.63 -1.54
C ALA A 88 2.91 -8.98 -0.32
N PHE A 89 3.39 -8.59 0.86
CA PHE A 89 2.71 -8.86 2.12
C PHE A 89 1.33 -8.20 2.18
N PHE A 90 1.26 -6.90 1.94
CA PHE A 90 0.00 -6.15 2.00
C PHE A 90 -1.00 -6.60 0.94
N GLY A 91 -0.53 -6.87 -0.27
CA GLY A 91 -1.36 -7.37 -1.36
C GLY A 91 -1.96 -8.75 -1.07
N ILE A 92 -1.15 -9.71 -0.61
CA ILE A 92 -1.62 -11.05 -0.24
C ILE A 92 -2.64 -10.98 0.90
N LEU A 93 -2.37 -10.20 1.96
CA LEU A 93 -3.33 -10.04 3.05
C LEU A 93 -4.64 -9.41 2.57
N THR A 94 -4.57 -8.42 1.69
CA THR A 94 -5.76 -7.77 1.11
C THR A 94 -6.54 -8.74 0.23
N PHE A 95 -5.86 -9.58 -0.55
CA PHE A 95 -6.50 -10.64 -1.34
C PHE A 95 -7.24 -11.66 -0.45
N ILE A 96 -6.59 -12.09 0.63
CA ILE A 96 -7.17 -13.03 1.60
C ILE A 96 -8.36 -12.36 2.30
N ALA A 97 -8.25 -11.10 2.71
CA ALA A 97 -9.34 -10.34 3.31
C ALA A 97 -10.54 -10.21 2.36
N GLY A 98 -10.30 -9.87 1.11
CA GLY A 98 -11.35 -9.79 0.08
C GLY A 98 -12.05 -11.14 -0.13
N SER A 99 -11.28 -12.23 -0.21
CA SER A 99 -11.79 -13.60 -0.32
C SER A 99 -12.63 -13.99 0.90
N ALA A 100 -12.17 -13.66 2.10
CA ALA A 100 -12.89 -13.90 3.35
C ALA A 100 -14.21 -13.12 3.41
N ILE A 101 -14.23 -11.85 2.96
CA ILE A 101 -15.45 -11.03 2.88
C ILE A 101 -16.47 -11.67 1.93
N VAL A 102 -16.06 -12.05 0.71
CA VAL A 102 -16.95 -12.70 -0.26
C VAL A 102 -17.50 -14.02 0.29
N HIS A 103 -16.64 -14.81 0.92
CA HIS A 103 -17.04 -16.08 1.51
C HIS A 103 -18.06 -15.89 2.65
N ALA A 104 -17.77 -14.98 3.59
CA ALA A 104 -18.65 -14.69 4.72
C ALA A 104 -20.01 -14.13 4.26
N GLU A 105 -20.01 -13.24 3.26
CA GLU A 105 -21.25 -12.70 2.70
C GLU A 105 -22.11 -13.79 2.07
N ARG A 106 -21.50 -14.68 1.26
CA ARG A 106 -22.23 -15.79 0.64
C ARG A 106 -22.79 -16.78 1.66
N ALA A 107 -22.08 -17.01 2.77
CA ALA A 107 -22.58 -17.85 3.85
C ALA A 107 -23.79 -17.21 4.55
N ALA A 108 -23.75 -15.89 4.74
CA ALA A 108 -24.88 -15.14 5.29
C ALA A 108 -26.09 -15.12 4.36
N ASP A 109 -25.88 -14.95 3.06
CA ASP A 109 -26.96 -14.99 2.06
C ASP A 109 -27.68 -16.34 2.00
N ARG A 110 -26.97 -17.45 2.30
CA ARG A 110 -27.54 -18.79 2.38
C ARG A 110 -28.24 -19.10 3.71
N GLY A 111 -28.06 -18.26 4.72
CA GLY A 111 -28.55 -18.51 6.07
C GLY A 111 -27.69 -19.48 6.88
N ASP A 112 -26.47 -19.80 6.42
CA ASP A 112 -25.57 -20.73 7.11
C ASP A 112 -25.02 -20.12 8.43
N ARG A 113 -24.77 -18.81 8.43
CA ARG A 113 -24.21 -18.04 9.56
C ARG A 113 -24.49 -16.56 9.38
N GLU A 114 -24.71 -15.81 10.46
CA GLU A 114 -24.75 -14.35 10.38
C GLU A 114 -23.42 -13.74 9.92
N PHE A 115 -23.50 -12.67 9.14
CA PHE A 115 -22.31 -11.95 8.69
C PHE A 115 -21.67 -11.19 9.86
N ASP A 116 -20.54 -11.69 10.35
CA ASP A 116 -19.71 -11.03 11.34
C ASP A 116 -18.38 -10.59 10.73
N LEU A 117 -18.30 -9.31 10.36
CA LEU A 117 -17.11 -8.73 9.75
C LEU A 117 -15.91 -8.74 10.69
N VAL A 118 -16.13 -8.47 11.98
CA VAL A 118 -15.05 -8.35 12.97
C VAL A 118 -14.43 -9.72 13.18
N ALA A 119 -15.24 -10.74 13.43
CA ALA A 119 -14.74 -12.11 13.58
C ALA A 119 -14.03 -12.61 12.30
N THR A 120 -14.53 -12.23 11.13
CA THR A 120 -13.94 -12.64 9.84
C THR A 120 -12.55 -12.04 9.61
N LEU A 121 -12.37 -10.75 9.88
CA LEU A 121 -11.14 -10.04 9.53
C LEU A 121 -10.11 -9.95 10.65
N ARG A 122 -10.51 -10.08 11.92
CA ARG A 122 -9.62 -9.83 13.07
C ARG A 122 -8.30 -10.61 13.04
N PRO A 123 -8.24 -11.91 12.68
CA PRO A 123 -6.96 -12.61 12.55
C PRO A 123 -6.05 -11.97 11.49
N ILE A 124 -6.60 -11.57 10.35
CA ILE A 124 -5.87 -10.92 9.26
C ILE A 124 -5.36 -9.55 9.71
N LEU A 125 -6.17 -8.79 10.47
CA LEU A 125 -5.76 -7.50 11.01
C LEU A 125 -4.58 -7.63 11.98
N TYR A 126 -4.55 -8.66 12.84
CA TYR A 126 -3.39 -8.90 13.72
C TYR A 126 -2.11 -9.23 12.95
N VAL A 127 -2.21 -10.04 11.89
CA VAL A 127 -1.07 -10.30 11.00
C VAL A 127 -0.61 -9.01 10.32
N GLY A 128 -1.56 -8.20 9.85
CA GLY A 128 -1.29 -6.86 9.30
C GLY A 128 -0.61 -5.93 10.30
N ALA A 129 -1.00 -5.96 11.58
CA ALA A 129 -0.39 -5.15 12.64
C ALA A 129 1.09 -5.51 12.86
N ILE A 130 1.45 -6.78 12.78
CA ILE A 130 2.86 -7.22 12.85
C ILE A 130 3.64 -6.69 11.65
N GLY A 131 3.09 -6.80 10.43
CA GLY A 131 3.71 -6.19 9.25
C GLY A 131 3.82 -4.67 9.34
N GLY A 132 2.88 -4.01 10.03
CA GLY A 132 2.90 -2.59 10.30
C GLY A 132 4.11 -2.13 11.11
N ILE A 133 4.60 -2.96 12.02
CA ILE A 133 5.87 -2.72 12.74
C ILE A 133 7.03 -2.66 11.73
N GLY A 134 7.06 -3.58 10.76
CA GLY A 134 8.05 -3.58 9.68
C GLY A 134 8.03 -2.29 8.86
N LEU A 135 6.84 -1.78 8.51
CA LEU A 135 6.72 -0.50 7.80
C LEU A 135 7.24 0.69 8.61
N VAL A 136 7.05 0.70 9.93
CA VAL A 136 7.63 1.72 10.81
C VAL A 136 9.16 1.66 10.75
N PHE A 137 9.75 0.46 10.82
CA PHE A 137 11.19 0.28 10.67
C PHE A 137 11.69 0.69 9.29
N PHE A 138 10.94 0.42 8.21
CA PHE A 138 11.31 0.91 6.88
C PHE A 138 11.36 2.43 6.80
N GLY A 139 10.40 3.14 7.41
CA GLY A 139 10.46 4.61 7.48
C GLY A 139 11.71 5.12 8.20
N ILE A 140 12.07 4.50 9.33
CA ILE A 140 13.28 4.86 10.10
C ILE A 140 14.55 4.55 9.31
N ALA A 141 14.64 3.33 8.75
CA ALA A 141 15.77 2.87 7.95
C ALA A 141 15.95 3.76 6.71
N GLY A 142 14.86 4.13 6.05
CA GLY A 142 14.92 4.99 4.88
C GLY A 142 15.54 6.35 5.14
N MET A 143 15.18 6.98 6.27
CA MET A 143 15.86 8.21 6.68
C MET A 143 17.31 7.98 7.09
N HIS A 144 17.58 6.93 7.88
CA HIS A 144 18.90 6.64 8.41
C HIS A 144 19.93 6.34 7.31
N PHE A 145 19.53 5.58 6.29
CA PHE A 145 20.38 5.20 5.16
C PHE A 145 20.29 6.15 3.96
N GLY A 146 19.52 7.24 4.07
CA GLY A 146 19.40 8.25 3.01
C GLY A 146 18.65 7.77 1.76
N MET A 147 17.71 6.84 1.92
CA MET A 147 16.81 6.39 0.86
C MET A 147 15.86 7.53 0.44
N TRP A 148 15.31 7.42 -0.77
CA TRP A 148 14.28 8.34 -1.31
C TRP A 148 14.71 9.80 -1.48
N ARG A 149 16.01 10.06 -1.62
CA ARG A 149 16.47 11.37 -2.05
C ARG A 149 16.09 11.58 -3.52
N PRO A 150 15.41 12.69 -3.86
CA PRO A 150 14.98 12.95 -5.22
C PRO A 150 16.16 13.02 -6.17
N PRO A 151 16.09 12.36 -7.35
CA PRO A 151 17.09 12.53 -8.39
C PRO A 151 16.93 13.87 -9.10
N ASP A 152 18.04 14.48 -9.52
CA ASP A 152 18.05 15.76 -10.24
C ASP A 152 17.43 15.68 -11.65
N THR A 153 17.22 14.46 -12.15
CA THR A 153 16.76 14.19 -13.52
C THR A 153 15.24 14.12 -13.67
N GLU A 154 14.49 13.85 -12.60
CA GLU A 154 13.04 13.62 -12.68
C GLU A 154 12.24 14.93 -12.73
N PRO A 155 11.25 15.09 -13.65
CA PRO A 155 10.58 16.37 -13.88
C PRO A 155 9.99 17.04 -12.64
N ILE A 156 9.32 16.26 -11.77
CA ILE A 156 8.74 16.75 -10.52
C ILE A 156 9.71 16.58 -9.36
N ALA A 157 10.33 15.41 -9.18
CA ALA A 157 11.19 15.15 -8.02
C ALA A 157 12.40 16.11 -7.98
N ARG A 158 12.94 16.52 -9.13
CA ARG A 158 14.03 17.53 -9.19
C ARG A 158 13.66 18.87 -8.56
N LEU A 159 12.37 19.23 -8.51
CA LEU A 159 11.93 20.48 -7.87
C LEU A 159 12.18 20.46 -6.36
N LEU A 160 12.36 19.25 -5.79
CA LEU A 160 12.68 19.01 -4.39
C LEU A 160 14.13 18.54 -4.21
N ALA A 161 14.98 18.63 -5.25
CA ALA A 161 16.39 18.29 -5.16
C ALA A 161 17.07 19.06 -4.01
N GLY A 162 17.80 18.33 -3.16
CA GLY A 162 18.45 18.89 -1.96
C GLY A 162 17.52 19.19 -0.78
N SER A 163 16.21 18.98 -0.92
CA SER A 163 15.22 19.14 0.16
C SER A 163 14.97 17.82 0.90
N LEU A 164 14.69 17.93 2.21
CA LEU A 164 14.24 16.79 3.02
C LEU A 164 12.73 16.50 2.87
N MET A 165 11.99 17.31 2.11
CA MET A 165 10.54 17.18 1.99
C MET A 165 10.09 15.83 1.46
N GLU A 166 10.72 15.32 0.40
CA GLU A 166 10.36 14.04 -0.20
C GLU A 166 10.76 12.83 0.67
N PRO A 167 11.99 12.76 1.22
CA PRO A 167 12.33 11.72 2.19
C PRO A 167 11.41 11.72 3.42
N LEU A 168 11.02 12.88 3.94
CA LEU A 168 10.10 13.00 5.07
C LEU A 168 8.67 12.59 4.70
N LEU A 169 8.22 12.91 3.48
CA LEU A 169 6.94 12.43 2.96
C LEU A 169 6.93 10.90 2.88
N MET A 170 7.98 10.30 2.32
CA MET A 170 8.12 8.84 2.23
C MET A 170 8.18 8.17 3.61
N MET A 171 8.99 8.71 4.53
CA MET A 171 9.03 8.25 5.92
C MET A 171 7.64 8.28 6.55
N MET A 172 6.91 9.40 6.41
CA MET A 172 5.56 9.55 6.95
C MET A 172 4.58 8.57 6.30
N LEU A 173 4.68 8.32 5.00
CA LEU A 173 3.84 7.36 4.30
C LEU A 173 4.06 5.92 4.80
N TYR A 174 5.33 5.48 4.92
CA TYR A 174 5.65 4.16 5.47
C TYR A 174 5.22 4.03 6.93
N MET A 175 5.65 4.95 7.79
CA MET A 175 5.33 4.90 9.22
C MET A 175 3.83 5.06 9.46
N GLY A 176 3.16 5.96 8.75
CA GLY A 176 1.73 6.21 8.85
C GLY A 176 0.91 4.99 8.43
N THR A 177 1.26 4.35 7.30
CA THR A 177 0.64 3.08 6.90
C THR A 177 0.90 1.99 7.94
N GLY A 178 2.11 1.92 8.50
CA GLY A 178 2.46 0.97 9.57
C GLY A 178 1.63 1.17 10.83
N VAL A 179 1.53 2.41 11.32
CA VAL A 179 0.70 2.78 12.48
C VAL A 179 -0.77 2.49 12.22
N ALA A 180 -1.29 2.80 11.04
CA ALA A 180 -2.67 2.46 10.67
C ALA A 180 -2.92 0.94 10.76
N ALA A 181 -2.00 0.12 10.24
CA ALA A 181 -2.09 -1.33 10.33
C ALA A 181 -2.02 -1.83 11.77
N MET A 182 -1.12 -1.28 12.60
CA MET A 182 -0.98 -1.62 14.02
C MET A 182 -2.25 -1.29 14.83
N LEU A 183 -2.94 -0.21 14.51
CA LEU A 183 -4.18 0.19 15.19
C LEU A 183 -5.41 -0.60 14.71
N SER A 184 -5.35 -1.20 13.52
CA SER A 184 -6.51 -1.82 12.87
C SER A 184 -7.20 -2.95 13.67
N PRO A 185 -6.51 -3.86 14.40
CA PRO A 185 -7.17 -4.92 15.15
C PRO A 185 -7.99 -4.40 16.34
N PHE A 186 -7.58 -3.25 16.87
CA PHE A 186 -8.16 -2.62 18.06
C PHE A 186 -9.25 -1.59 17.71
N ALA A 187 -9.37 -1.22 16.43
CA ALA A 187 -10.40 -0.29 15.97
C ALA A 187 -11.84 -0.75 16.32
N PRO A 188 -12.22 -2.03 16.19
CA PRO A 188 -13.56 -2.48 16.58
C PRO A 188 -13.87 -2.34 18.08
N GLU A 189 -12.85 -2.30 18.93
CA GLU A 189 -13.00 -2.30 20.39
C GLU A 189 -13.12 -0.89 20.97
N ASN A 190 -12.56 0.12 20.29
CA ASN A 190 -12.49 1.48 20.81
C ASN A 190 -12.75 2.53 19.73
N LYS A 191 -13.82 3.33 19.91
CA LYS A 191 -14.23 4.39 18.98
C LYS A 191 -13.14 5.44 18.69
N HIS A 192 -12.27 5.73 19.66
CA HIS A 192 -11.17 6.69 19.50
C HIS A 192 -10.07 6.08 18.63
N VAL A 193 -9.71 4.83 18.89
CA VAL A 193 -8.76 4.07 18.07
C VAL A 193 -9.31 3.93 16.64
N ALA A 194 -10.59 3.59 16.49
CA ALA A 194 -11.25 3.52 15.18
C ALA A 194 -11.15 4.83 14.40
N ARG A 195 -11.40 5.97 15.07
CA ARG A 195 -11.33 7.30 14.46
C ARG A 195 -9.91 7.62 14.02
N VAL A 196 -8.92 7.41 14.89
CA VAL A 196 -7.51 7.67 14.59
C VAL A 196 -7.02 6.77 13.45
N ALA A 197 -7.27 5.46 13.53
CA ALA A 197 -6.93 4.50 12.49
C ALA A 197 -7.58 4.88 11.15
N THR A 198 -8.86 5.28 11.16
CA THR A 198 -9.58 5.73 9.96
C THR A 198 -8.93 6.96 9.33
N LEU A 199 -8.61 7.97 10.14
CA LEU A 199 -7.99 9.21 9.66
C LEU A 199 -6.60 8.97 9.08
N ILE A 200 -5.75 8.17 9.76
CA ILE A 200 -4.41 7.85 9.29
C ILE A 200 -4.51 7.01 8.01
N THR A 201 -5.34 5.96 8.00
CA THR A 201 -5.50 5.09 6.83
C THR A 201 -5.96 5.89 5.61
N TRP A 202 -7.00 6.73 5.77
CA TRP A 202 -7.50 7.55 4.68
C TRP A 202 -6.48 8.61 4.24
N GLY A 203 -5.86 9.33 5.18
CA GLY A 203 -4.89 10.39 4.90
C GLY A 203 -3.65 9.87 4.18
N CYS A 204 -3.04 8.80 4.70
CA CYS A 204 -1.92 8.12 4.03
C CYS A 204 -2.34 7.55 2.68
N GLY A 205 -3.54 6.98 2.55
CA GLY A 205 -4.05 6.47 1.28
C GLY A 205 -4.17 7.57 0.21
N VAL A 206 -4.71 8.73 0.57
CA VAL A 206 -4.78 9.90 -0.32
C VAL A 206 -3.39 10.38 -0.71
N LEU A 207 -2.46 10.44 0.24
CA LEU A 207 -1.08 10.89 -0.01
C LEU A 207 -0.29 9.88 -0.88
N TRP A 208 -0.51 8.58 -0.71
CA TRP A 208 0.02 7.55 -1.61
C TRP A 208 -0.50 7.70 -3.04
N CYS A 209 -1.81 7.93 -3.20
CA CYS A 209 -2.39 8.20 -4.53
C CYS A 209 -1.82 9.49 -5.14
N PHE A 210 -1.71 10.56 -4.35
CA PHE A 210 -1.14 11.83 -4.78
C PHE A 210 0.31 11.67 -5.25
N LEU A 211 1.16 11.05 -4.43
CA LEU A 211 2.54 10.73 -4.78
C LEU A 211 2.57 9.94 -6.08
N SER A 212 1.76 8.88 -6.19
CA SER A 212 1.72 8.03 -7.38
C SER A 212 1.34 8.79 -8.63
N PHE A 213 0.41 9.75 -8.57
CA PHE A 213 0.08 10.60 -9.72
C PHE A 213 1.24 11.51 -10.14
N THR A 214 1.97 12.07 -9.17
CA THR A 214 3.17 12.88 -9.48
C THR A 214 4.30 12.03 -10.08
N VAL A 215 4.48 10.82 -9.58
CA VAL A 215 5.46 9.86 -10.09
C VAL A 215 5.05 9.38 -11.48
N PHE A 216 3.76 9.12 -11.72
CA PHE A 216 3.23 8.78 -13.05
C PHE A 216 3.59 9.83 -14.11
N TYR A 217 3.34 11.09 -13.79
CA TYR A 217 3.69 12.19 -14.67
C TYR A 217 5.20 12.23 -14.94
N SER A 218 6.01 12.07 -13.88
CA SER A 218 7.47 12.10 -13.98
C SER A 218 8.02 10.93 -14.79
N HIS A 219 7.42 9.74 -14.67
CA HIS A 219 7.82 8.53 -15.38
C HIS A 219 7.48 8.57 -16.87
N VAL A 220 6.38 9.21 -17.27
CA VAL A 220 6.13 9.50 -18.68
C VAL A 220 7.18 10.48 -19.23
N GLY A 221 7.60 11.45 -18.43
CA GLY A 221 8.64 12.42 -18.80
C GLY A 221 10.05 11.84 -18.95
N PHE A 222 10.32 10.62 -18.47
CA PHE A 222 11.59 9.92 -18.69
C PHE A 222 11.77 9.47 -20.15
N PHE A 223 10.69 9.34 -20.93
CA PHE A 223 10.78 8.96 -22.33
C PHE A 223 11.02 10.22 -23.16
N PRO A 224 12.24 10.45 -23.69
CA PRO A 224 12.45 11.58 -24.58
C PRO A 224 11.49 11.46 -25.78
N PRO A 225 10.91 12.58 -26.28
CA PRO A 225 10.23 12.56 -27.56
C PRO A 225 11.22 12.04 -28.60
N ALA A 226 10.75 11.13 -29.48
CA ALA A 226 11.56 10.59 -30.56
C ALA A 226 12.14 11.76 -31.38
N GLY A 227 13.43 12.01 -31.18
CA GLY A 227 14.25 12.88 -32.01
C GLY A 227 14.82 12.08 -33.17
#